data_AF-A0A7S2G9Z2-F1
#
_entry.id   AF-A0A7S2G9Z2-F1
#
_cell.length_a   1.000
_cell.length_b   1.000
_cell.length_c   1.000
_cell.angle_alpha   90.00
_cell.angle_beta   90.00
_cell.angle_gamma   90.00
#
_symmetry.space_group_name_H-M   'P 1'
#
loop_
_entity.id
_entity.type
_entity.pdbx_description
1 polymer ?
#
loop_
_entity_poly.entity_id
_entity_poly.type
_entity_poly.pdbx_seq_one_letter_code
_entity_poly.pdbx_strand_id
1 'polypeptide(L)'
;AIAPAATWQSAWEHLTGLEGALDTEMRYVYGMDWEMKPGKLVSKKGTWLKVNTCFSWELNDVQKLYLPQGVVMPVLQIGKVVDPAELKRHDWVVQHLRVWMRPGIVRTLAARRNVWFIYWPHWEDQGLTVTSLADTWIKRTTQMSGELQPFELIYVAKGLPLHLAEEPGPVDEEWEKYRHNHVHMHRRVVLASPPLTVKQDQYDIFVGQNTPGAPQQPQPQQPPLR
;
A
#
# COMPACT_ATOMS: atom_id res chain seq x y z
N ALA A 1 -44.67 11.60 25.87
CA ALA A 1 -44.94 12.19 24.55
C ALA A 1 -44.31 11.28 23.50
N ILE A 2 -45.09 10.79 22.55
CA ILE A 2 -44.59 9.93 21.46
C ILE A 2 -43.92 10.88 20.45
N ALA A 3 -42.62 10.70 20.22
CA ALA A 3 -41.92 11.50 19.22
C ALA A 3 -42.59 11.26 17.84
N PRO A 4 -42.88 12.31 17.06
CA PRO A 4 -43.51 12.15 15.76
C PRO A 4 -42.62 11.25 14.88
N ALA A 5 -43.25 10.30 14.20
CA ALA A 5 -42.55 9.39 13.30
C ALA A 5 -41.86 10.19 12.19
N ALA A 6 -40.60 9.86 11.91
CA ALA A 6 -39.83 10.50 10.86
C ALA A 6 -40.60 10.39 9.53
N THR A 7 -40.83 11.53 8.88
CA THR A 7 -41.40 11.57 7.53
C THR A 7 -40.34 11.11 6.52
N TRP A 8 -40.78 10.60 5.38
CA TRP A 8 -39.87 10.21 4.28
C TRP A 8 -38.93 11.35 3.88
N GLN A 9 -39.43 12.59 3.76
CA GLN A 9 -38.58 13.77 3.52
C GLN A 9 -37.53 13.96 4.62
N SER A 10 -37.91 13.89 5.91
CA SER A 10 -36.95 14.08 7.00
C SER A 10 -35.89 12.97 7.07
N ALA A 11 -36.26 11.74 6.71
CA ALA A 11 -35.30 10.65 6.60
C ALA A 11 -34.33 10.87 5.43
N TRP A 12 -34.84 11.37 4.29
CA TRP A 12 -34.03 11.70 3.11
C TRP A 12 -33.07 12.86 3.37
N GLU A 13 -33.55 13.97 3.93
CA GLU A 13 -32.72 15.13 4.31
C GLU A 13 -31.68 14.76 5.37
N HIS A 14 -32.04 13.90 6.32
CA HIS A 14 -31.08 13.38 7.31
C HIS A 14 -30.05 12.46 6.65
N LEU A 15 -30.44 11.64 5.67
CA LEU A 15 -29.51 10.81 4.90
C LEU A 15 -28.55 11.69 4.09
N THR A 16 -29.06 12.71 3.39
CA THR A 16 -28.25 13.69 2.65
C THR A 16 -27.33 14.49 3.59
N GLY A 17 -27.81 14.85 4.77
CA GLY A 17 -27.00 15.51 5.81
C GLY A 17 -25.92 14.59 6.38
N LEU A 18 -26.21 13.30 6.57
CA LEU A 18 -25.23 12.29 6.98
C LEU A 18 -24.21 12.03 5.88
N GLU A 19 -24.63 11.90 4.62
CA GLU A 19 -23.76 11.75 3.46
C GLU A 19 -22.85 12.98 3.28
N GLY A 20 -23.38 14.18 3.48
CA GLY A 20 -22.61 15.43 3.48
C GLY A 20 -21.65 15.57 4.68
N ALA A 21 -22.02 15.02 5.85
CA ALA A 21 -21.20 15.07 7.06
C ALA A 21 -20.15 13.94 7.14
N LEU A 22 -20.35 12.84 6.42
CA LEU A 22 -19.51 11.64 6.55
C LEU A 22 -18.15 11.77 5.86
N ASP A 23 -17.91 12.85 5.09
CA ASP A 23 -16.65 13.19 4.40
C ASP A 23 -15.96 11.91 3.92
N THR A 24 -16.56 11.17 2.98
CA THR A 24 -16.08 9.82 2.65
C THR A 24 -15.14 9.82 1.45
N GLU A 25 -14.18 8.92 1.46
CA GLU A 25 -13.31 8.71 0.31
C GLU A 25 -13.60 7.36 -0.35
N MET A 26 -13.79 7.39 -1.66
CA MET A 26 -14.05 6.21 -2.49
C MET A 26 -12.75 5.70 -3.12
N ARG A 27 -12.54 4.38 -3.04
CA ARG A 27 -11.41 3.67 -3.67
C ARG A 27 -11.91 2.43 -4.40
N TYR A 28 -11.09 1.94 -5.32
CA TYR A 28 -11.32 0.69 -6.03
C TYR A 28 -10.42 -0.42 -5.48
N VAL A 29 -10.98 -1.61 -5.37
CA VAL A 29 -10.26 -2.83 -4.95
C VAL A 29 -10.61 -3.99 -5.86
N TYR A 30 -9.71 -4.96 -6.02
CA TYR A 30 -10.00 -6.20 -6.74
C TYR A 30 -10.65 -7.20 -5.79
N GLY A 31 -11.94 -7.47 -5.94
CA GLY A 31 -12.77 -8.15 -4.92
C GLY A 31 -12.27 -9.54 -4.49
N MET A 32 -11.61 -10.27 -5.39
CA MET A 32 -11.09 -11.62 -5.09
C MET A 32 -9.98 -11.60 -4.03
N ASP A 33 -9.26 -10.49 -3.87
CA ASP A 33 -8.19 -10.32 -2.88
C ASP A 33 -8.72 -10.08 -1.46
N TRP A 34 -10.05 -9.98 -1.29
CA TRP A 34 -10.68 -9.59 -0.03
C TRP A 34 -11.69 -10.61 0.47
N GLU A 35 -11.76 -10.75 1.78
CA GLU A 35 -12.87 -11.38 2.48
C GLU A 35 -13.83 -10.29 2.94
N MET A 36 -15.08 -10.34 2.46
CA MET A 36 -16.11 -9.37 2.80
C MET A 36 -16.81 -9.77 4.10
N LYS A 37 -16.83 -8.87 5.08
CA LYS A 37 -17.58 -9.03 6.33
C LYS A 37 -18.46 -7.80 6.56
N PRO A 38 -19.53 -7.90 7.36
CA PRO A 38 -20.34 -6.73 7.70
C PRO A 38 -19.47 -5.58 8.26
N GLY A 39 -19.52 -4.42 7.60
CA GLY A 39 -18.79 -3.19 7.97
C GLY A 39 -17.27 -3.22 7.80
N LYS A 40 -16.69 -4.28 7.21
CA LYS A 40 -15.22 -4.41 7.07
C LYS A 40 -14.79 -5.31 5.92
N LEU A 41 -13.61 -5.06 5.40
CA LEU A 41 -12.89 -5.95 4.50
C LEU A 41 -11.64 -6.50 5.18
N VAL A 42 -11.32 -7.76 4.93
CA VAL A 42 -10.07 -8.38 5.38
C VAL A 42 -9.27 -8.78 4.16
N SER A 43 -8.03 -8.32 4.05
CA SER A 43 -7.15 -8.68 2.94
C SER A 43 -6.74 -10.15 3.05
N LYS A 44 -6.91 -10.92 1.97
CA LYS A 44 -6.49 -12.34 1.91
C LYS A 44 -5.00 -12.49 1.61
N LYS A 45 -4.39 -11.47 1.00
CA LYS A 45 -2.97 -11.33 0.66
C LYS A 45 -2.61 -9.84 0.63
N GLY A 46 -1.33 -9.49 0.45
CA GLY A 46 -0.96 -8.12 0.11
C GLY A 46 -1.74 -7.63 -1.12
N THR A 47 -2.33 -6.44 -1.04
CA THR A 47 -3.16 -5.90 -2.12
C THR A 47 -3.19 -4.37 -2.11
N TRP A 48 -3.96 -3.77 -3.02
CA TRP A 48 -3.98 -2.33 -3.27
C TRP A 48 -5.40 -1.77 -3.22
N LEU A 49 -5.54 -0.61 -2.59
CA LEU A 49 -6.62 0.32 -2.87
C LEU A 49 -6.18 1.31 -3.93
N LYS A 50 -7.01 1.55 -4.94
CA LYS A 50 -6.68 2.33 -6.13
C LYS A 50 -7.65 3.49 -6.32
N VAL A 51 -7.22 4.53 -7.03
CA VAL A 51 -8.11 5.64 -7.45
C VAL A 51 -9.08 5.24 -8.58
N ASN A 52 -8.80 4.17 -9.32
CA ASN A 52 -9.60 3.69 -10.45
C ASN A 52 -9.39 2.16 -10.65
N THR A 53 -9.94 1.58 -11.72
CA THR A 53 -9.85 0.13 -11.94
C THR A 53 -8.57 -0.34 -12.63
N CYS A 54 -7.67 0.56 -13.07
CA CYS A 54 -6.39 0.19 -13.72
C CYS A 54 -5.62 -0.87 -12.93
N PHE A 55 -4.82 -1.69 -13.60
CA PHE A 55 -3.93 -2.59 -12.89
C PHE A 55 -2.97 -1.84 -11.99
N SER A 56 -2.54 -2.45 -10.89
CA SER A 56 -1.68 -1.79 -9.90
C SER A 56 -0.31 -1.40 -10.46
N TRP A 57 0.16 -2.06 -11.52
CA TRP A 57 1.41 -1.72 -12.22
C TRP A 57 1.26 -0.56 -13.23
N GLU A 58 0.04 -0.18 -13.60
CA GLU A 58 -0.25 1.00 -14.43
C GLU A 58 -0.38 2.28 -13.60
N LEU A 59 -0.44 2.14 -12.28
CA LEU A 59 -0.64 3.25 -11.34
C LEU A 59 0.64 3.62 -10.61
N ASN A 60 0.84 4.91 -10.43
CA ASN A 60 1.93 5.46 -9.62
C ASN A 60 1.64 5.19 -8.14
N ASP A 61 2.68 5.20 -7.30
CA ASP A 61 2.54 4.91 -5.86
C ASP A 61 1.65 5.92 -5.11
N VAL A 62 1.48 7.14 -5.63
CA VAL A 62 0.54 8.12 -5.07
C VAL A 62 -0.93 7.80 -5.39
N GLN A 63 -1.19 6.99 -6.42
CA GLN A 63 -2.54 6.62 -6.87
C GLN A 63 -3.04 5.31 -6.25
N LYS A 64 -2.18 4.63 -5.50
CA LYS A 64 -2.51 3.38 -4.81
C LYS A 64 -2.07 3.42 -3.35
N LEU A 65 -2.70 2.59 -2.54
CA LEU A 65 -2.42 2.45 -1.11
C LEU A 65 -2.33 0.96 -0.81
N TYR A 66 -1.18 0.54 -0.30
CA TYR A 66 -0.93 -0.86 0.01
C TYR A 66 -1.70 -1.26 1.28
N LEU A 67 -2.32 -2.45 1.23
CA LEU A 67 -2.83 -3.11 2.42
C LEU A 67 -2.15 -4.49 2.58
N PRO A 68 -1.46 -4.74 3.70
CA PRO A 68 -0.86 -6.04 4.03
C PRO A 68 -1.90 -7.14 4.21
N GLN A 69 -1.50 -8.40 4.04
CA GLN A 69 -2.35 -9.57 4.29
C GLN A 69 -2.93 -9.59 5.71
N GLY A 70 -4.19 -10.02 5.87
CA GLY A 70 -4.85 -10.22 7.16
C GLY A 70 -5.26 -8.94 7.89
N VAL A 71 -4.95 -7.76 7.33
CA VAL A 71 -5.34 -6.48 7.91
C VAL A 71 -6.83 -6.26 7.70
N VAL A 72 -7.50 -5.90 8.80
CA VAL A 72 -8.92 -5.54 8.79
C VAL A 72 -9.06 -4.06 8.48
N MET A 73 -9.80 -3.77 7.41
CA MET A 73 -10.10 -2.41 6.97
C MET A 73 -11.58 -2.11 7.18
N PRO A 74 -11.94 -1.19 8.09
CA PRO A 74 -13.31 -0.72 8.23
C PRO A 74 -13.78 -0.02 6.95
N VAL A 75 -14.99 -0.35 6.48
CA VAL A 75 -15.61 0.29 5.32
C VAL A 75 -17.03 0.70 5.66
N LEU A 76 -17.46 1.83 5.12
CA LEU A 76 -18.82 2.36 5.28
C LEU A 76 -19.76 1.71 4.28
N GLN A 77 -19.30 1.54 3.04
CA GLN A 77 -20.08 0.98 1.97
C GLN A 77 -19.18 0.20 1.00
N ILE A 78 -19.76 -0.84 0.41
CA ILE A 78 -19.17 -1.61 -0.69
C ILE A 78 -20.19 -1.61 -1.83
N GLY A 79 -19.75 -1.35 -3.04
CA GLY A 79 -20.58 -1.35 -4.24
C GLY A 79 -19.86 -1.96 -5.43
N LYS A 80 -20.62 -2.40 -6.42
CA LYS A 80 -20.04 -2.82 -7.71
C LYS A 80 -19.54 -1.60 -8.49
N VAL A 81 -18.57 -1.81 -9.38
CA VAL A 81 -18.23 -0.81 -10.41
C VAL A 81 -19.41 -0.70 -11.38
N VAL A 82 -19.90 0.51 -11.60
CA VAL A 82 -21.02 0.80 -12.53
C VAL A 82 -20.69 1.90 -13.53
N ASP A 83 -19.53 2.53 -13.38
CA ASP A 83 -19.08 3.59 -14.27
C ASP A 83 -18.78 3.02 -15.66
N PRO A 84 -19.41 3.52 -16.75
CA PRO A 84 -19.21 2.97 -18.09
C PRO A 84 -17.78 3.08 -18.63
N ALA A 85 -17.01 4.09 -18.22
CA ALA A 85 -15.62 4.25 -18.63
C ALA A 85 -14.73 3.22 -17.93
N GLU A 86 -14.95 3.01 -16.63
CA GLU A 86 -14.25 1.95 -15.90
C GLU A 86 -14.61 0.56 -16.44
N LEU A 87 -15.89 0.29 -16.69
CA LEU A 87 -16.37 -1.00 -17.18
C LEU A 87 -15.79 -1.44 -18.54
N LYS A 88 -15.22 -0.51 -19.32
CA LYS A 88 -14.56 -0.79 -20.60
C LYS A 88 -13.04 -0.98 -20.48
N ARG A 89 -12.47 -0.81 -19.29
CA ARG A 89 -11.01 -0.73 -19.11
C ARG A 89 -10.29 -2.05 -19.34
N HIS A 90 -10.84 -3.16 -18.82
CA HIS A 90 -10.33 -4.52 -19.04
C HIS A 90 -11.35 -5.57 -18.57
N ASP A 91 -11.19 -6.82 -19.00
CA ASP A 91 -12.16 -7.90 -18.74
C ASP A 91 -12.41 -8.18 -17.26
N TRP A 92 -11.39 -8.02 -16.40
CA TRP A 92 -11.52 -8.27 -14.97
C TRP A 92 -12.20 -7.13 -14.17
N VAL A 93 -12.68 -6.07 -14.81
CA VAL A 93 -13.26 -4.92 -14.10
C VAL A 93 -14.54 -5.30 -13.35
N VAL A 94 -15.29 -6.28 -13.85
CA VAL A 94 -16.50 -6.80 -13.21
C VAL A 94 -16.24 -7.43 -11.84
N GLN A 95 -14.98 -7.78 -11.55
CA GLN A 95 -14.54 -8.32 -10.26
C GLN A 95 -14.04 -7.23 -9.30
N HIS A 96 -13.94 -5.99 -9.77
CA HIS A 96 -13.58 -4.85 -8.92
C HIS A 96 -14.79 -4.37 -8.11
N LEU A 97 -14.48 -3.82 -6.93
CA LEU A 97 -15.46 -3.21 -6.03
C LEU A 97 -15.07 -1.76 -5.78
N ARG A 98 -16.08 -0.92 -5.57
CA ARG A 98 -15.94 0.42 -4.99
C ARG A 98 -16.13 0.30 -3.49
N VAL A 99 -15.25 0.93 -2.72
CA VAL A 99 -15.28 0.93 -1.26
C VAL A 99 -15.23 2.36 -0.76
N TRP A 100 -16.10 2.71 0.18
CA TRP A 100 -16.13 4.02 0.83
C TRP A 100 -15.63 3.89 2.25
N MET A 101 -14.75 4.80 2.65
CA MET A 101 -14.11 4.78 3.96
C MET A 101 -13.96 6.19 4.52
N ARG A 102 -13.72 6.25 5.83
CA ARG A 102 -13.38 7.50 6.51
C ARG A 102 -12.01 8.00 6.03
N PRO A 103 -11.80 9.32 5.81
CA PRO A 103 -10.55 9.87 5.30
C PRO A 103 -9.37 9.62 6.23
N GLY A 104 -9.63 9.49 7.53
CA GLY A 104 -8.61 9.09 8.51
C GLY A 104 -7.93 7.77 8.15
N ILE A 105 -8.67 6.80 7.60
CA ILE A 105 -8.10 5.51 7.16
C ILE A 105 -7.16 5.75 5.97
N VAL A 106 -7.61 6.52 4.98
CA VAL A 106 -6.79 6.84 3.80
C VAL A 106 -5.53 7.59 4.20
N ARG A 107 -5.64 8.59 5.07
CA ARG A 107 -4.48 9.34 5.59
C ARG A 107 -3.48 8.42 6.28
N THR A 108 -3.94 7.49 7.11
CA THR A 108 -3.07 6.49 7.76
C THR A 108 -2.37 5.60 6.74
N LEU A 109 -3.07 5.12 5.71
CA LEU A 109 -2.45 4.32 4.65
C LEU A 109 -1.49 5.14 3.77
N ALA A 110 -1.83 6.40 3.49
CA ALA A 110 -1.01 7.30 2.68
C ALA A 110 0.30 7.68 3.40
N ALA A 111 0.25 7.89 4.71
CA ALA A 111 1.43 8.12 5.55
C ALA A 111 2.43 6.95 5.51
N ARG A 112 1.99 5.76 5.09
CA ARG A 112 2.80 4.54 5.03
C ARG A 112 3.45 4.26 3.67
N ARG A 113 3.26 5.10 2.65
CA ARG A 113 3.76 4.81 1.29
C ARG A 113 5.27 4.54 1.22
N ASN A 114 6.06 5.23 2.02
CA ASN A 114 7.52 5.10 2.08
C ASN A 114 8.00 4.31 3.31
N VAL A 115 7.09 3.65 4.02
CA VAL A 115 7.41 2.80 5.17
C VAL A 115 7.68 1.38 4.68
N TRP A 116 8.84 0.86 5.05
CA TRP A 116 9.30 -0.48 4.73
C TRP A 116 9.83 -1.17 5.98
N PHE A 117 10.05 -2.47 5.88
CA PHE A 117 10.61 -3.29 6.93
C PHE A 117 11.85 -4.01 6.44
N ILE A 118 12.87 -4.04 7.29
CA ILE A 118 14.14 -4.71 7.03
C ILE A 118 14.47 -5.70 8.14
N TYR A 119 15.09 -6.81 7.79
CA TYR A 119 15.64 -7.76 8.76
C TYR A 119 16.98 -7.23 9.28
N TRP A 120 16.97 -6.63 10.47
CA TRP A 120 18.05 -5.83 11.03
C TRP A 120 19.44 -6.48 11.03
N PRO A 121 19.59 -7.79 11.30
CA PRO A 121 20.91 -8.44 11.28
C PRO A 121 21.65 -8.37 9.94
N HIS A 122 20.96 -8.04 8.84
CA HIS A 122 21.57 -7.90 7.51
C HIS A 122 22.02 -6.47 7.22
N TRP A 123 22.00 -5.56 8.19
CA TRP A 123 22.25 -4.13 7.97
C TRP A 123 23.25 -3.56 8.97
N GLU A 124 24.10 -2.68 8.48
CA GLU A 124 24.95 -1.80 9.27
C GLU A 124 24.30 -0.43 9.37
N ASP A 125 24.28 0.13 10.58
CA ASP A 125 23.68 1.43 10.88
C ASP A 125 24.72 2.54 10.89
N GLN A 126 24.50 3.56 10.07
CA GLN A 126 25.30 4.77 9.98
C GLN A 126 24.40 6.02 10.13
N GLY A 127 23.36 5.92 10.97
CA GLY A 127 22.36 6.96 11.24
C GLY A 127 21.24 6.97 10.21
N LEU A 128 21.17 8.00 9.38
CA LEU A 128 20.17 8.11 8.29
C LEU A 128 20.55 7.32 7.04
N THR A 129 21.60 6.50 7.11
CA THR A 129 21.98 5.57 6.06
C THR A 129 22.22 4.20 6.67
N VAL A 130 21.60 3.17 6.09
CA VAL A 130 21.86 1.77 6.45
C VAL A 130 22.42 1.04 5.24
N THR A 131 23.46 0.24 5.45
CA THR A 131 24.13 -0.48 4.34
C THR A 131 23.91 -1.98 4.49
N SER A 132 23.55 -2.66 3.41
CA SER A 132 23.33 -4.10 3.44
C SER A 132 24.65 -4.86 3.66
N LEU A 133 24.70 -5.70 4.69
CA LEU A 133 25.84 -6.58 5.01
C LEU A 133 25.79 -7.92 4.25
N ALA A 134 24.61 -8.25 3.72
CA ALA A 134 24.33 -9.44 2.94
C ALA A 134 23.26 -9.13 1.89
N ASP A 135 23.11 -10.02 0.92
CA ASP A 135 21.98 -10.00 0.00
C ASP A 135 20.68 -10.17 0.81
N THR A 136 19.78 -9.22 0.65
CA THR A 136 18.64 -9.08 1.54
C THR A 136 17.45 -8.42 0.84
N TRP A 137 16.41 -8.11 1.60
CA TRP A 137 15.16 -7.55 1.11
C TRP A 137 14.77 -6.33 1.93
N ILE A 138 14.22 -5.32 1.26
CA ILE A 138 13.24 -4.44 1.90
C ILE A 138 11.85 -4.97 1.60
N LYS A 139 10.98 -4.93 2.60
CA LYS A 139 9.65 -5.54 2.55
C LYS A 139 8.56 -4.55 2.90
N ARG A 140 7.36 -4.72 2.34
CA ARG A 140 6.18 -3.93 2.74
C ARG A 140 5.57 -4.39 4.06
N THR A 141 5.97 -5.56 4.56
CA THR A 141 5.55 -6.13 5.84
C THR A 141 6.68 -6.98 6.44
N THR A 142 6.60 -7.30 7.74
CA THR A 142 7.58 -8.16 8.42
C THR A 142 7.46 -9.65 8.07
N GLN A 143 6.45 -10.08 7.30
CA GLN A 143 6.28 -11.47 6.92
C GLN A 143 7.52 -12.10 6.23
N MET A 144 7.64 -13.43 6.32
CA MET A 144 8.75 -14.17 5.71
C MET A 144 8.76 -13.97 4.19
N SER A 145 9.94 -13.77 3.59
CA SER A 145 10.03 -13.43 2.15
C SER A 145 9.40 -14.49 1.25
N GLY A 146 9.47 -15.77 1.63
CA GLY A 146 8.86 -16.86 0.87
C GLY A 146 7.33 -16.90 0.89
N GLU A 147 6.68 -16.11 1.75
CA GLU A 147 5.22 -16.01 1.86
C GLU A 147 4.68 -14.75 1.16
N LEU A 148 5.56 -13.85 0.76
CA LEU A 148 5.20 -12.56 0.18
C LEU A 148 5.06 -12.62 -1.33
N GLN A 149 4.19 -11.76 -1.86
CA GLN A 149 4.09 -11.56 -3.30
C GLN A 149 5.32 -10.78 -3.82
N PRO A 150 5.75 -11.02 -5.07
CA PRO A 150 6.83 -10.28 -5.73
C PRO A 150 6.87 -8.77 -5.49
N PHE A 151 5.73 -8.08 -5.61
CA PHE A 151 5.66 -6.62 -5.48
C PHE A 151 5.80 -6.09 -4.03
N GLU A 152 5.75 -7.00 -3.05
CA GLU A 152 5.93 -6.69 -1.63
C GLU A 152 7.41 -6.72 -1.22
N LEU A 153 8.28 -7.12 -2.14
CA LEU A 153 9.71 -7.34 -1.96
C LEU A 153 10.51 -6.49 -2.94
N ILE A 154 11.61 -5.91 -2.46
CA ILE A 154 12.65 -5.38 -3.33
C ILE A 154 13.98 -5.98 -2.85
N TYR A 155 14.66 -6.66 -3.76
CA TYR A 155 15.97 -7.26 -3.52
C TYR A 155 17.02 -6.17 -3.36
N VAL A 156 17.88 -6.31 -2.36
CA VAL A 156 19.02 -5.41 -2.13
C VAL A 156 20.28 -6.25 -2.07
N ALA A 157 21.16 -6.06 -3.06
CA ALA A 157 22.47 -6.69 -3.07
C ALA A 157 23.32 -6.19 -1.90
N LYS A 158 24.24 -7.03 -1.41
CA LYS A 158 25.22 -6.64 -0.39
C LYS A 158 26.00 -5.38 -0.77
N GLY A 159 26.22 -4.51 0.20
CA GLY A 159 27.02 -3.28 0.09
C GLY A 159 26.24 -2.08 -0.44
N LEU A 160 24.94 -2.22 -0.76
CA LEU A 160 24.13 -1.12 -1.24
C LEU A 160 23.56 -0.30 -0.06
N PRO A 161 23.69 1.04 -0.11
CA PRO A 161 23.15 1.91 0.92
C PRO A 161 21.66 2.20 0.68
N LEU A 162 20.91 2.30 1.78
CA LEU A 162 19.58 2.90 1.84
C LEU A 162 19.64 4.18 2.65
N HIS A 163 19.19 5.27 2.06
CA HIS A 163 19.00 6.55 2.73
C HIS A 163 17.60 6.65 3.31
N LEU A 164 17.55 7.02 4.59
CA LEU A 164 16.35 7.06 5.41
C LEU A 164 15.95 8.49 5.72
N ALA A 165 14.64 8.73 5.82
CA ALA A 165 14.07 10.02 6.23
C ALA A 165 14.18 10.23 7.75
N GLU A 166 14.21 9.14 8.51
CA GLU A 166 14.31 9.10 9.96
C GLU A 166 15.09 7.84 10.38
N GLU A 167 15.58 7.81 11.62
CA GLU A 167 16.32 6.65 12.15
C GLU A 167 15.45 5.38 12.15
N PRO A 168 16.04 4.18 11.94
CA PRO A 168 15.32 2.91 12.01
C PRO A 168 14.60 2.72 13.34
N GLY A 169 13.29 2.50 13.27
CA GLY A 169 12.44 2.30 14.46
C GLY A 169 12.12 0.82 14.73
N PRO A 170 11.66 0.50 15.96
CA PRO A 170 11.03 -0.77 16.22
C PRO A 170 9.75 -0.96 15.37
N VAL A 171 9.30 -2.21 15.27
CA VAL A 171 8.02 -2.55 14.63
C VAL A 171 6.90 -2.41 15.64
N ASP A 172 6.23 -1.26 15.62
CA ASP A 172 5.21 -0.91 16.61
C ASP A 172 3.79 -1.22 16.12
N GLU A 173 3.63 -1.48 14.82
CA GLU A 173 2.36 -1.80 14.21
C GLU A 173 1.80 -3.12 14.75
N GLU A 174 0.66 -3.05 15.43
CA GLU A 174 0.04 -4.20 16.09
C GLU A 174 -0.21 -5.40 15.16
N TRP A 175 -0.60 -5.11 13.92
CA TRP A 175 -0.86 -6.12 12.91
C TRP A 175 0.42 -6.74 12.31
N GLU A 176 1.61 -6.26 12.69
CA GLU A 176 2.91 -6.85 12.33
C GLU A 176 3.54 -7.70 13.44
N LYS A 177 3.20 -7.44 14.70
CA LYS A 177 3.84 -8.08 15.87
C LYS A 177 3.72 -9.61 15.88
N TYR A 178 2.70 -10.14 15.22
CA TYR A 178 2.35 -11.56 15.23
C TYR A 178 2.59 -12.28 13.90
N ARG A 179 3.39 -11.70 12.99
CA ARG A 179 3.67 -12.34 11.68
C ARG A 179 4.50 -13.60 11.80
N HIS A 180 5.51 -13.61 12.68
CA HIS A 180 6.38 -14.75 12.95
C HIS A 180 7.22 -14.50 14.22
N ASN A 181 7.97 -15.50 14.69
CA ASN A 181 8.74 -15.44 15.95
C ASN A 181 9.92 -14.45 15.94
N HIS A 182 10.32 -13.94 14.77
CA HIS A 182 11.50 -13.08 14.60
C HIS A 182 11.14 -11.62 14.24
N VAL A 183 9.90 -11.18 14.50
CA VAL A 183 9.49 -9.78 14.22
C VAL A 183 10.35 -8.78 15.00
N HIS A 184 10.76 -9.12 16.23
CA HIS A 184 11.66 -8.28 17.04
C HIS A 184 13.04 -8.01 16.40
N MET A 185 13.44 -8.84 15.43
CA MET A 185 14.67 -8.66 14.65
C MET A 185 14.47 -7.76 13.44
N HIS A 186 13.26 -7.28 13.18
CA HIS A 186 12.99 -6.34 12.10
C HIS A 186 13.06 -4.90 12.61
N ARG A 187 13.31 -3.98 11.68
CA ARG A 187 13.13 -2.55 11.89
C ARG A 187 12.18 -1.98 10.87
N ARG A 188 11.37 -1.04 11.31
CA ARG A 188 10.60 -0.13 10.46
C ARG A 188 11.56 0.95 9.96
N VAL A 189 11.60 1.15 8.66
CA VAL A 189 12.41 2.19 8.03
C VAL A 189 11.53 3.05 7.13
N VAL A 190 11.78 4.37 7.14
CA VAL A 190 11.14 5.29 6.20
C VAL A 190 12.19 5.76 5.23
N LEU A 191 11.98 5.46 3.95
CA LEU A 191 12.93 5.83 2.90
C LEU A 191 12.90 7.34 2.65
N ALA A 192 14.08 7.96 2.52
CA ALA A 192 14.22 9.39 2.20
C ALA A 192 13.61 9.75 0.83
N SER A 193 13.67 8.82 -0.11
CA SER A 193 13.01 8.88 -1.41
C SER A 193 12.50 7.50 -1.81
N PRO A 194 11.54 7.41 -2.76
CA PRO A 194 11.17 6.14 -3.36
C PRO A 194 12.39 5.37 -3.90
N PRO A 195 12.41 4.04 -3.81
CA PRO A 195 13.48 3.22 -4.35
C PRO A 195 13.47 3.26 -5.87
N LEU A 196 14.65 3.35 -6.48
CA LEU A 196 14.84 3.10 -7.90
C LEU A 196 15.06 1.60 -8.08
N THR A 197 14.28 0.99 -8.97
CA THR A 197 14.33 -0.46 -9.18
C THR A 197 14.44 -0.84 -10.65
N VAL A 198 15.07 -1.98 -10.90
CA VAL A 198 15.03 -2.68 -12.18
C VAL A 198 14.03 -3.83 -12.05
N LYS A 199 13.13 -3.94 -13.03
CA LYS A 199 12.12 -5.02 -13.08
C LYS A 199 12.78 -6.34 -13.48
N GLN A 200 12.48 -7.40 -12.74
CA GLN A 200 12.69 -8.78 -13.15
C GLN A 200 11.40 -9.58 -12.99
N ASP A 201 11.39 -10.81 -13.53
CA ASP A 201 10.22 -11.68 -13.55
C ASP A 201 9.68 -12.01 -12.14
N GLN A 202 10.56 -12.10 -11.14
CA GLN A 202 10.20 -12.58 -9.80
C GLN A 202 10.13 -11.48 -8.73
N TYR A 203 10.92 -10.42 -8.85
CA TYR A 203 10.95 -9.31 -7.89
C TYR A 203 11.71 -8.11 -8.47
N ASP A 204 11.53 -6.96 -7.86
CA ASP A 204 12.28 -5.75 -8.20
C ASP A 204 13.68 -5.80 -7.59
N ILE A 205 14.70 -5.32 -8.31
CA ILE A 205 16.07 -5.16 -7.81
C ILE A 205 16.32 -3.70 -7.48
N PHE A 206 16.73 -3.42 -6.25
CA PHE A 206 17.16 -2.10 -5.83
C PHE A 206 18.46 -1.70 -6.52
N VAL A 207 18.46 -0.52 -7.14
CA VAL A 207 19.65 0.07 -7.78
C VAL A 207 20.04 1.42 -7.19
N GLY A 208 19.22 1.98 -6.30
CA GLY A 208 19.51 3.24 -5.62
C GLY A 208 18.27 4.03 -5.23
N GLN A 209 18.49 5.30 -4.89
CA GLN A 209 17.47 6.27 -4.51
C GLN A 209 17.78 7.59 -5.20
N ASN A 210 16.74 8.37 -5.52
CA ASN A 210 16.93 9.74 -5.99
C ASN A 210 17.43 10.58 -4.83
N THR A 211 18.75 10.66 -4.66
CA THR A 211 19.38 11.52 -3.66
C THR A 211 19.11 12.98 -4.04
N PRO A 212 18.53 13.81 -3.15
CA PRO A 212 18.48 15.24 -3.39
C PRO A 212 19.91 15.78 -3.50
N GLY A 213 20.36 16.07 -4.72
CA GLY A 213 21.71 16.61 -4.98
C GLY A 213 22.68 15.72 -5.77
N ALA A 214 22.32 14.48 -6.13
CA ALA A 214 23.15 13.69 -7.03
C ALA A 214 22.95 14.15 -8.50
N PRO A 215 24.02 14.37 -9.29
CA PRO A 215 23.88 14.66 -10.70
C PRO A 215 23.15 13.50 -11.39
N GLN A 216 22.06 13.80 -12.09
CA GLN A 216 21.33 12.82 -12.88
C GLN A 216 22.30 12.18 -13.88
N GLN A 217 22.58 10.89 -13.71
CA GLN A 217 23.23 10.15 -14.78
C GLN A 217 22.27 10.09 -15.97
N PRO A 218 22.77 10.32 -17.20
CA PRO A 218 21.93 10.25 -18.39
C PRO A 218 21.31 8.85 -18.51
N GLN A 219 20.00 8.81 -18.69
CA GLN A 219 19.28 7.56 -18.93
C GLN A 219 19.88 6.88 -20.18
N PRO A 220 20.16 5.57 -20.14
CA PRO A 220 20.54 4.82 -21.33
C PRO A 220 19.37 4.86 -22.32
N GLN A 221 19.63 5.40 -23.51
CA GLN A 221 18.69 5.41 -24.62
C GLN A 221 18.27 3.97 -24.93
N GLN A 222 16.97 3.67 -24.81
CA GLN A 222 16.44 2.41 -25.29
C GLN A 222 16.62 2.34 -26.81
N PRO A 223 17.16 1.24 -27.37
CA PRO A 223 17.23 1.06 -28.81
C PRO A 223 15.80 0.95 -29.38
N PRO A 224 15.58 1.44 -30.61
CA PRO A 224 14.27 1.41 -31.23
C PRO A 224 13.79 -0.04 -31.39
N LEU A 225 12.55 -0.28 -30.98
CA LEU A 225 11.84 -1.53 -31.22
C LEU A 225 11.81 -1.81 -32.74
N ARG A 226 12.32 -2.98 -33.14
CA ARG A 226 12.18 -3.52 -34.50
C ARG A 226 10.86 -4.26 -34.63
#